data_AF-A0A8D0N7K1-F1
#
_entry.id   AF-A0A8D0N7K1-F1
#
_cell.length_a   1.000
_cell.length_b   1.000
_cell.length_c   1.000
_cell.angle_alpha   90.00
_cell.angle_beta   90.00
_cell.angle_gamma   90.00
#
_symmetry.space_group_name_H-M   'P 1'
#
loop_
_entity.id
_entity.type
_entity.pdbx_description
1 polymer ?
#
loop_
_entity_poly.entity_id
_entity_poly.type
_entity_poly.pdbx_seq_one_letter_code
_entity_poly.pdbx_strand_id
1 'polypeptide(L)'
;MAPKKKAGKGAKEPEVKKKKGGKKDLSLAYKSMEMPVNEETREFYHIQIRDLEDRLARYQRKWDEMAVQEKLSRQEFEQLANNKKEIVAFLKRTLNQRVDEIADLNEQLQSLQLAKEMEKDAFEAQLAQVRHEFQETKDQLTTENIILGGKLAALEEFRLQKEELMEKFMLMEDQLRKQEGEYKDYVHNLEKKSVLDKDRLRKEIIQRVNMVATEFRKVATSQMWDTTKRAILENNTVTLQLAQISQRGLQLLRENEQLRGTQGKLSQELELLEDSQKVMARHSRGHQKIILMLTEKCREQQQGTAEAERLRLLLSQVEQNLLQLQKDNQALRTQRDQLNLQLERQQAEAQRLQQELTKEQKVRVSLETALAQATSFLRDIVQMQPEGEDGDLDTMFQLQRKEMLQHLLVMLSSAMVLSPQLAVSPGQEPQPWGPPEEGQRSNQPLAMGSLLQQLSSITPYQPGDLGLVPRQIHIPPNPEDLRLLSHTTRVGGFRAHSIPQIHTSGSAKKFKKFSLPGISLLSK
;
A
#
# COMPACT_ATOMS: atom_id res chain seq x y z
N MET A 1 6.99 -37.58 45.71
CA MET A 1 8.39 -37.90 45.34
C MET A 1 9.31 -37.45 46.46
N ALA A 2 10.42 -38.17 46.70
CA ALA A 2 11.29 -37.99 47.88
C ALA A 2 12.74 -37.53 47.46
N PRO A 3 13.81 -37.59 48.30
CA PRO A 3 14.25 -36.43 49.08
C PRO A 3 15.80 -36.22 49.15
N LYS A 4 16.28 -35.22 49.94
CA LYS A 4 17.45 -35.26 50.86
C LYS A 4 17.66 -33.89 51.54
N LYS A 5 17.64 -33.79 52.89
CA LYS A 5 18.76 -33.91 53.88
C LYS A 5 19.73 -32.71 53.88
N LYS A 6 20.16 -32.12 55.02
CA LYS A 6 20.29 -32.59 56.42
C LYS A 6 19.98 -31.47 57.46
N ALA A 7 19.77 -31.86 58.71
CA ALA A 7 19.66 -30.97 59.89
C ALA A 7 20.57 -31.48 61.04
N GLY A 8 20.74 -30.72 62.14
CA GLY A 8 21.38 -31.25 63.36
C GLY A 8 21.63 -30.27 64.51
N LYS A 9 20.84 -30.38 65.59
CA LYS A 9 21.15 -29.89 66.95
C LYS A 9 22.28 -30.71 67.60
N GLY A 10 22.86 -30.23 68.70
CA GLY A 10 23.28 -31.12 69.80
C GLY A 10 24.46 -30.61 70.65
N ALA A 11 24.32 -30.68 71.96
CA ALA A 11 25.38 -30.37 72.94
C ALA A 11 25.86 -31.64 73.66
N LYS A 12 27.13 -31.66 74.11
CA LYS A 12 27.57 -32.03 75.48
C LYS A 12 29.09 -32.22 75.60
N GLU A 13 29.55 -31.99 76.82
CA GLU A 13 30.84 -32.35 77.45
C GLU A 13 31.13 -33.88 77.40
N PRO A 14 32.39 -34.35 77.63
CA PRO A 14 32.80 -34.65 79.01
C PRO A 14 34.29 -34.50 79.41
N GLU A 15 34.48 -34.16 80.70
CA GLU A 15 35.43 -34.70 81.71
C GLU A 15 36.74 -35.44 81.30
N VAL A 16 37.95 -34.98 81.70
CA VAL A 16 38.62 -35.04 83.05
C VAL A 16 39.53 -36.26 83.30
N LYS A 17 40.80 -35.99 83.66
CA LYS A 17 41.56 -36.53 84.83
C LYS A 17 42.92 -35.78 84.94
N LYS A 18 43.20 -35.03 86.02
CA LYS A 18 43.67 -35.45 87.37
C LYS A 18 45.12 -35.95 87.34
N LYS A 19 46.06 -35.60 88.24
CA LYS A 19 46.08 -35.16 89.67
C LYS A 19 47.46 -34.45 89.91
N LYS A 20 47.87 -33.88 91.06
CA LYS A 20 47.50 -33.89 92.50
C LYS A 20 48.10 -32.59 93.10
N GLY A 21 47.41 -31.79 93.92
CA GLY A 21 47.40 -31.90 95.39
C GLY A 21 48.53 -31.08 96.05
N GLY A 22 48.37 -30.40 97.20
CA GLY A 22 47.19 -30.18 98.04
C GLY A 22 47.52 -29.23 99.20
N LYS A 23 46.51 -28.63 99.84
CA LYS A 23 46.69 -27.74 101.02
C LYS A 23 47.27 -28.51 102.23
N LYS A 24 48.14 -27.84 102.99
CA LYS A 24 48.12 -27.91 104.46
C LYS A 24 48.85 -26.72 105.09
N ASP A 25 48.22 -26.11 106.08
CA ASP A 25 48.88 -25.18 107.00
C ASP A 25 49.99 -25.88 107.77
N LEU A 26 51.10 -25.17 107.99
CA LEU A 26 52.10 -25.48 109.00
C LEU A 26 52.83 -24.19 109.35
N SER A 27 52.42 -23.57 110.45
CA SER A 27 53.26 -22.60 111.14
C SER A 27 54.50 -23.32 111.67
N LEU A 28 55.68 -22.93 111.22
CA LEU A 28 56.91 -23.26 111.94
C LEU A 28 57.86 -22.07 111.90
N ALA A 29 58.09 -21.50 113.08
CA ALA A 29 58.94 -20.34 113.27
C ALA A 29 60.39 -20.65 112.84
N TYR A 30 60.83 -20.07 111.73
CA TYR A 30 62.24 -19.82 111.53
C TYR A 30 62.59 -18.48 112.17
N LYS A 31 63.29 -18.62 113.29
CA LYS A 31 63.71 -17.60 114.24
C LYS A 31 64.35 -16.40 113.56
N SER A 32 64.14 -15.22 114.14
CA SER A 32 64.97 -14.04 113.92
C SER A 32 66.45 -14.42 113.98
N MET A 33 67.12 -14.40 112.84
CA MET A 33 68.57 -14.26 112.78
C MET A 33 68.83 -12.76 112.63
N GLU A 34 68.81 -12.04 113.75
CA GLU A 34 69.32 -10.68 113.82
C GLU A 34 70.84 -10.73 113.62
N MET A 35 71.24 -10.79 112.36
CA MET A 35 72.50 -10.18 111.95
C MET A 35 72.33 -8.67 112.16
N PRO A 36 73.32 -7.94 112.72
CA PRO A 36 73.32 -6.49 112.75
C PRO A 36 73.63 -5.95 111.34
N VAL A 37 72.72 -6.24 110.41
CA VAL A 37 72.51 -5.43 109.21
C VAL A 37 72.05 -4.09 109.75
N ASN A 38 72.99 -3.14 109.77
CA ASN A 38 72.81 -1.78 110.29
C ASN A 38 71.40 -1.27 109.96
N GLU A 39 70.62 -0.88 110.97
CA GLU A 39 69.16 -0.68 110.86
C GLU A 39 68.81 0.27 109.69
N GLU A 40 69.63 1.31 109.54
CA GLU A 40 69.69 2.26 108.43
C GLU A 40 69.59 1.61 107.02
N THR A 41 70.26 0.48 106.79
CA THR A 41 70.26 -0.22 105.49
C THR A 41 68.98 -1.02 105.26
N ARG A 42 68.38 -1.58 106.32
CA ARG A 42 67.08 -2.25 106.25
C ARG A 42 65.96 -1.23 106.03
N GLU A 43 66.04 -0.09 106.72
CA GLU A 43 65.17 1.06 106.53
C GLU A 43 65.28 1.65 105.13
N PHE A 44 66.50 1.79 104.58
CA PHE A 44 66.73 2.21 103.19
C PHE A 44 65.98 1.33 102.18
N TYR A 45 66.10 -0.01 102.29
CA TYR A 45 65.35 -0.90 101.40
C TYR A 45 63.83 -0.84 101.64
N HIS A 46 63.35 -0.65 102.88
CA HIS A 46 61.93 -0.42 103.14
C HIS A 46 61.41 0.94 102.64
N ILE A 47 62.25 1.97 102.55
CA ILE A 47 61.92 3.24 101.88
C ILE A 47 61.86 3.04 100.36
N GLN A 48 62.84 2.32 99.79
CA GLN A 48 62.89 2.03 98.36
C GLN A 48 61.70 1.16 97.89
N ILE A 49 61.33 0.14 98.66
CA ILE A 49 60.14 -0.68 98.39
C ILE A 49 58.88 0.21 98.40
N ARG A 50 58.73 1.10 99.39
CA ARG A 50 57.58 2.02 99.45
C ARG A 50 57.51 2.99 98.26
N ASP A 51 58.63 3.58 97.81
CA ASP A 51 58.59 4.44 96.62
C ASP A 51 58.31 3.63 95.33
N LEU A 52 58.81 2.40 95.22
CA LEU A 52 58.48 1.52 94.11
C LEU A 52 57.00 1.10 94.12
N GLU A 53 56.43 0.79 95.29
CA GLU A 53 55.01 0.50 95.48
C GLU A 53 54.14 1.72 95.17
N ASP A 54 54.50 2.91 95.65
CA ASP A 54 53.84 4.17 95.32
C ASP A 54 53.94 4.48 93.82
N ARG A 55 55.09 4.20 93.19
CA ARG A 55 55.29 4.37 91.74
C ARG A 55 54.43 3.39 90.95
N LEU A 56 54.32 2.14 91.40
CA LEU A 56 53.47 1.12 90.81
C LEU A 56 52.00 1.49 90.96
N ALA A 57 51.56 1.96 92.14
CA ALA A 57 50.21 2.46 92.38
C ALA A 57 49.89 3.71 91.53
N ARG A 58 50.85 4.63 91.35
CA ARG A 58 50.73 5.76 90.42
C ARG A 58 50.55 5.31 88.97
N TYR A 59 51.26 4.26 88.54
CA TYR A 59 51.08 3.70 87.19
C TYR A 59 49.78 2.91 87.03
N GLN A 60 49.34 2.16 88.05
CA GLN A 60 48.03 1.49 88.06
C GLN A 60 46.88 2.49 87.93
N ARG A 61 46.84 3.53 88.77
CA ARG A 61 45.80 4.58 88.68
C ARG A 61 45.77 5.25 87.30
N LYS A 62 46.93 5.54 86.71
CA LYS A 62 47.02 6.08 85.33
C LYS A 62 46.54 5.07 84.29
N TRP A 63 46.83 3.79 84.46
CA TRP A 63 46.36 2.75 83.55
C TRP A 63 44.85 2.55 83.64
N ASP A 64 44.29 2.53 84.85
CA ASP A 64 42.85 2.48 85.10
C ASP A 64 42.14 3.72 84.53
N GLU A 65 42.71 4.92 84.72
CA GLU A 65 42.20 6.18 84.14
C GLU A 65 42.19 6.12 82.61
N MET A 66 43.30 5.74 81.98
CA MET A 66 43.38 5.57 80.51
C MET A 66 42.42 4.49 80.01
N ALA A 67 42.26 3.38 80.72
CA ALA A 67 41.34 2.31 80.37
C ALA A 67 39.86 2.70 80.53
N VAL A 68 39.54 3.62 81.45
CA VAL A 68 38.20 4.22 81.56
C VAL A 68 37.98 5.23 80.43
N GLN A 69 38.96 6.09 80.12
CA GLN A 69 38.87 7.04 79.01
C GLN A 69 38.71 6.32 77.67
N GLU A 70 39.48 5.26 77.40
CA GLU A 70 39.34 4.43 76.19
C GLU A 70 37.93 3.84 76.07
N LYS A 71 37.37 3.31 77.17
CA LYS A 71 36.00 2.77 77.20
C LYS A 71 34.95 3.85 76.94
N LEU A 72 35.10 5.04 77.52
CA LEU A 72 34.17 6.16 77.30
C LEU A 72 34.22 6.63 75.84
N SER A 73 35.40 6.93 75.30
CA SER A 73 35.52 7.32 73.89
C SER A 73 35.03 6.23 72.95
N ARG A 74 35.26 4.94 73.27
CA ARG A 74 34.69 3.83 72.51
C ARG A 74 33.16 3.81 72.54
N GLN A 75 32.54 4.04 73.71
CA GLN A 75 31.09 4.14 73.83
C GLN A 75 30.53 5.33 73.04
N GLU A 76 31.21 6.49 73.06
CA GLU A 76 30.86 7.66 72.25
C GLU A 76 30.94 7.35 70.75
N PHE A 77 31.99 6.68 70.29
CA PHE A 77 32.12 6.24 68.89
C PHE A 77 31.05 5.22 68.50
N GLU A 78 30.71 4.26 69.37
CA GLU A 78 29.65 3.28 69.13
C GLU A 78 28.26 3.96 69.09
N GLN A 79 27.99 4.93 69.96
CA GLN A 79 26.78 5.77 69.92
C GLN A 79 26.71 6.62 68.65
N LEU A 80 27.78 7.33 68.27
CA LEU A 80 27.85 8.11 67.03
C LEU A 80 27.66 7.23 65.79
N ALA A 81 28.24 6.03 65.78
CA ALA A 81 28.06 5.06 64.70
C ALA A 81 26.61 4.56 64.61
N ASN A 82 25.94 4.36 65.75
CA ASN A 82 24.52 3.96 65.78
C ASN A 82 23.60 5.11 65.36
N ASN A 83 23.77 6.31 65.92
CA ASN A 83 23.05 7.52 65.50
C ASN A 83 23.20 7.77 63.99
N LYS A 84 24.41 7.61 63.44
CA LYS A 84 24.64 7.70 61.98
C LYS A 84 23.87 6.63 61.19
N LYS A 85 23.86 5.37 61.66
CA LYS A 85 23.07 4.30 61.01
C LYS A 85 21.57 4.60 61.06
N GLU A 86 21.06 5.10 62.19
CA GLU A 86 19.65 5.44 62.38
C GLU A 86 19.22 6.61 61.51
N ILE A 87 20.00 7.70 61.47
CA ILE A 87 19.77 8.84 60.58
C ILE A 87 19.79 8.39 59.12
N VAL A 88 20.79 7.60 58.70
CA VAL A 88 20.86 7.07 57.33
C VAL A 88 19.68 6.14 57.02
N ALA A 89 19.23 5.31 57.97
CA ALA A 89 18.08 4.43 57.79
C ALA A 89 16.76 5.21 57.74
N PHE A 90 16.62 6.29 58.51
CA PHE A 90 15.48 7.20 58.43
C PHE A 90 15.47 7.90 57.06
N LEU A 91 16.56 8.57 56.68
CA LEU A 91 16.67 9.26 55.39
C LEU A 91 16.44 8.33 54.20
N LYS A 92 16.92 7.08 54.25
CA LYS A 92 16.63 6.07 53.21
C LYS A 92 15.15 5.68 53.16
N ARG A 93 14.48 5.49 54.31
CA ARG A 93 13.03 5.20 54.32
C ARG A 93 12.23 6.36 53.77
N THR A 94 12.50 7.58 54.22
CA THR A 94 11.82 8.80 53.73
C THR A 94 12.09 9.02 52.25
N LEU A 95 13.31 8.82 51.76
CA LEU A 95 13.65 8.92 50.35
C LEU A 95 12.88 7.90 49.51
N ASN A 96 12.86 6.63 49.92
CA ASN A 96 12.11 5.58 49.23
C ASN A 96 10.61 5.91 49.20
N GLN A 97 10.02 6.31 50.33
CA GLN A 97 8.62 6.75 50.39
C GLN A 97 8.31 7.87 49.39
N ARG A 98 9.20 8.87 49.24
CA ARG A 98 9.02 9.93 48.23
C ARG A 98 9.20 9.42 46.80
N VAL A 99 10.07 8.43 46.55
CA VAL A 99 10.23 7.80 45.23
C VAL A 99 8.97 6.99 44.88
N ASP A 100 8.43 6.24 45.84
CA ASP A 100 7.20 5.46 45.68
C ASP A 100 6.00 6.39 45.43
N GLU A 101 5.83 7.46 46.23
CA GLU A 101 4.82 8.51 46.00
C GLU A 101 4.94 9.16 44.61
N ILE A 102 6.16 9.43 44.13
CA ILE A 102 6.41 9.97 42.79
C ILE A 102 6.06 8.95 41.71
N ALA A 103 6.29 7.65 41.94
CA ALA A 103 5.92 6.59 41.00
C ALA A 103 4.38 6.49 40.88
N ASP A 104 3.68 6.40 42.02
CA ASP A 104 2.21 6.34 42.08
C ASP A 104 1.55 7.55 41.39
N LEU A 105 2.06 8.76 41.65
CA LEU A 105 1.57 9.99 41.01
C LEU A 105 1.84 10.04 39.51
N ASN A 106 2.97 9.48 39.04
CA ASN A 106 3.27 9.37 37.61
C ASN A 106 2.37 8.34 36.93
N GLU A 107 2.09 7.19 37.55
CA GLU A 107 1.16 6.19 37.01
C GLU A 107 -0.27 6.76 36.94
N GLN A 108 -0.74 7.44 37.99
CA GLN A 108 -2.02 8.15 37.98
C GLN A 108 -2.08 9.20 36.86
N LEU A 109 -1.03 10.02 36.70
CA LEU A 109 -0.94 11.02 35.64
C LEU A 109 -0.98 10.40 34.23
N GLN A 110 -0.27 9.29 34.01
CA GLN A 110 -0.30 8.55 32.74
C GLN A 110 -1.69 7.95 32.48
N SER A 111 -2.33 7.34 33.49
CA SER A 111 -3.68 6.79 33.36
C SER A 111 -4.72 7.87 33.02
N LEU A 112 -4.58 9.07 33.61
CA LEU A 112 -5.45 10.22 33.33
C LEU A 112 -5.19 10.82 31.93
N GLN A 113 -3.94 10.83 31.47
CA GLN A 113 -3.59 11.22 30.10
C GLN A 113 -4.22 10.26 29.09
N LEU A 114 -4.07 8.94 29.28
CA LEU A 114 -4.68 7.92 28.42
C LEU A 114 -6.21 8.01 28.43
N ALA A 115 -6.84 8.20 29.60
CA ALA A 115 -8.29 8.39 29.68
C ALA A 115 -8.77 9.63 28.91
N LYS A 116 -8.05 10.76 29.05
CA LYS A 116 -8.32 11.99 28.30
C LYS A 116 -8.15 11.82 26.79
N GLU A 117 -7.13 11.08 26.36
CA GLU A 117 -6.91 10.76 24.94
C GLU A 117 -8.04 9.87 24.40
N MET A 118 -8.47 8.85 25.13
CA MET A 118 -9.61 8.01 24.76
C MET A 118 -10.94 8.80 24.69
N GLU A 119 -11.20 9.71 25.64
CA GLU A 119 -12.37 10.60 25.59
C GLU A 119 -12.31 11.54 24.36
N LYS A 120 -11.14 12.14 24.10
CA LYS A 120 -10.91 12.99 22.93
C LYS A 120 -11.19 12.24 21.63
N ASP A 121 -10.64 11.03 21.48
CA ASP A 121 -10.82 10.20 20.28
C ASP A 121 -12.29 9.77 20.13
N ALA A 122 -12.99 9.48 21.23
CA ALA A 122 -14.43 9.20 21.21
C ALA A 122 -15.26 10.43 20.77
N PHE A 123 -14.93 11.64 21.23
CA PHE A 123 -15.59 12.87 20.78
C PHE A 123 -15.25 13.21 19.32
N GLU A 124 -14.01 12.98 18.86
CA GLU A 124 -13.62 13.16 17.46
C GLU A 124 -14.35 12.16 16.55
N ALA A 125 -14.52 10.91 16.99
CA ALA A 125 -15.32 9.90 16.29
C ALA A 125 -16.81 10.27 16.22
N GLN A 126 -17.41 10.72 17.33
CA GLN A 126 -18.81 11.21 17.33
C GLN A 126 -18.99 12.42 16.40
N LEU A 127 -18.05 13.37 16.42
CA LEU A 127 -18.07 14.55 15.55
C LEU A 127 -17.90 14.16 14.07
N ALA A 128 -17.06 13.17 13.76
CA ALA A 128 -16.92 12.62 12.42
C ALA A 128 -18.20 11.92 11.95
N GLN A 129 -18.83 11.11 12.81
CA GLN A 129 -20.11 10.45 12.53
C GLN A 129 -21.22 11.48 12.23
N VAL A 130 -21.44 12.47 13.11
CA VAL A 130 -22.47 13.50 12.90
C VAL A 130 -22.21 14.32 11.63
N ARG A 131 -20.94 14.60 11.30
CA ARG A 131 -20.57 15.24 10.02
C ARG A 131 -20.89 14.36 8.81
N HIS A 132 -20.67 13.05 8.91
CA HIS A 132 -20.98 12.09 7.86
C HIS A 132 -22.49 11.98 7.64
N GLU A 133 -23.28 11.81 8.71
CA GLU A 133 -24.75 11.76 8.68
C GLU A 133 -25.35 13.06 8.13
N PHE A 134 -24.82 14.23 8.52
CA PHE A 134 -25.23 15.52 7.97
C PHE A 134 -24.91 15.66 6.47
N GLN A 135 -23.75 15.17 6.04
CA GLN A 135 -23.38 15.21 4.62
C GLN A 135 -24.22 14.23 3.79
N GLU A 136 -24.51 13.02 4.30
CA GLU A 136 -25.41 12.06 3.64
C GLU A 136 -26.84 12.60 3.52
N THR A 137 -27.41 13.16 4.59
CA THR A 137 -28.76 13.73 4.55
C THR A 137 -28.85 14.93 3.61
N LYS A 138 -27.81 15.78 3.57
CA LYS A 138 -27.67 16.85 2.58
C LYS A 138 -27.62 16.31 1.15
N ASP A 139 -26.84 15.26 0.90
CA ASP A 139 -26.70 14.67 -0.44
C ASP A 139 -28.00 13.98 -0.88
N GLN A 140 -28.68 13.26 0.03
CA GLN A 140 -30.03 12.72 -0.18
C GLN A 140 -31.01 13.83 -0.60
N LEU A 141 -31.17 14.88 0.22
CA LEU A 141 -32.04 16.02 -0.09
C LEU A 141 -31.65 16.72 -1.41
N THR A 142 -30.36 16.77 -1.75
CA THR A 142 -29.89 17.33 -3.02
C THR A 142 -30.33 16.46 -4.20
N THR A 143 -30.22 15.13 -4.10
CA THR A 143 -30.72 14.21 -5.13
C THR A 143 -32.24 14.25 -5.28
N GLU A 144 -32.98 14.34 -4.17
CA GLU A 144 -34.44 14.52 -4.20
C GLU A 144 -34.82 15.83 -4.89
N ASN A 145 -34.12 16.94 -4.59
CA ASN A 145 -34.36 18.24 -5.22
C ASN A 145 -34.12 18.18 -6.75
N ILE A 146 -33.05 17.52 -7.20
CA ILE A 146 -32.77 17.29 -8.62
C ILE A 146 -33.90 16.46 -9.28
N ILE A 147 -34.37 15.40 -8.62
CA ILE A 147 -35.48 14.56 -9.11
C ILE A 147 -36.79 15.35 -9.18
N LEU A 148 -37.08 16.18 -8.18
CA LEU A 148 -38.25 17.06 -8.16
C LEU A 148 -38.17 18.13 -9.24
N GLY A 149 -37.01 18.73 -9.48
CA GLY A 149 -36.76 19.65 -10.59
C GLY A 149 -37.00 18.99 -11.95
N GLY A 150 -36.55 17.75 -12.14
CA GLY A 150 -36.83 16.96 -13.35
C GLY A 150 -38.33 16.66 -13.53
N LYS A 151 -39.04 16.33 -12.45
CA LYS A 151 -40.50 16.14 -12.47
C LYS A 151 -41.25 17.44 -12.78
N LEU A 152 -40.79 18.57 -12.26
CA LEU A 152 -41.36 19.90 -12.52
C LEU A 152 -41.20 20.27 -14.00
N ALA A 153 -39.99 20.13 -14.56
CA ALA A 153 -39.74 20.40 -15.98
C ALA A 153 -40.62 19.54 -16.91
N ALA A 154 -40.79 18.25 -16.60
CA ALA A 154 -41.69 17.37 -17.35
C ALA A 154 -43.17 17.79 -17.24
N LEU A 155 -43.58 18.33 -16.09
CA LEU A 155 -44.93 18.85 -15.88
C LEU A 155 -45.16 20.19 -16.60
N GLU A 156 -44.14 21.05 -16.66
CA GLU A 156 -44.14 22.27 -17.46
C GLU A 156 -44.20 21.98 -18.96
N GLU A 157 -43.46 20.97 -19.45
CA GLU A 157 -43.54 20.50 -20.83
C GLU A 157 -44.94 19.96 -21.16
N PHE A 158 -45.51 19.11 -20.29
CA PHE A 158 -46.88 18.62 -20.47
C PHE A 158 -47.91 19.77 -20.47
N ARG A 159 -47.74 20.78 -19.61
CA ARG A 159 -48.58 21.98 -19.56
C ARG A 159 -48.51 22.76 -20.87
N LEU A 160 -47.31 22.95 -21.43
CA LEU A 160 -47.09 23.61 -22.72
C LEU A 160 -47.74 22.81 -23.87
N GLN A 161 -47.50 21.50 -23.95
CA GLN A 161 -48.10 20.63 -24.97
C GLN A 161 -49.64 20.66 -24.93
N LYS A 162 -50.23 20.72 -23.73
CA LYS A 162 -51.69 20.88 -23.54
C LYS A 162 -52.19 22.22 -24.09
N GLU A 163 -51.47 23.31 -23.85
CA GLU A 163 -51.84 24.64 -24.36
C GLU A 163 -51.74 24.70 -25.89
N GLU A 164 -50.64 24.22 -26.48
CA GLU A 164 -50.51 24.13 -27.93
C GLU A 164 -51.61 23.29 -28.58
N LEU A 165 -51.99 22.16 -27.95
CA LEU A 165 -53.05 21.30 -28.45
C LEU A 165 -54.41 22.01 -28.36
N MET A 166 -54.66 22.73 -27.26
CA MET A 166 -55.88 23.51 -27.07
C MET A 166 -55.99 24.67 -28.07
N GLU A 167 -54.89 25.36 -28.37
CA GLU A 167 -54.85 26.40 -29.42
C GLU A 167 -55.15 25.81 -30.81
N LYS A 168 -54.55 24.65 -31.14
CA LYS A 168 -54.85 23.91 -32.39
C LYS A 168 -56.33 23.50 -32.47
N PHE A 169 -56.94 23.05 -31.37
CA PHE A 169 -58.37 22.76 -31.30
C PHE A 169 -59.23 24.01 -31.52
N MET A 170 -58.97 25.10 -30.79
CA MET A 170 -59.69 26.38 -30.96
C MET A 170 -59.62 26.90 -32.41
N LEU A 171 -58.46 26.78 -33.05
CA LEU A 171 -58.26 27.18 -34.45
C LEU A 171 -59.03 26.28 -35.43
N MET A 172 -59.09 24.96 -35.19
CA MET A 172 -59.91 24.05 -35.99
C MET A 172 -61.41 24.28 -35.78
N GLU A 173 -61.86 24.55 -34.54
CA GLU A 173 -63.24 24.91 -34.23
C GLU A 173 -63.65 26.21 -34.92
N ASP A 174 -62.79 27.23 -34.93
CA ASP A 174 -63.03 28.48 -35.66
C ASP A 174 -63.06 28.29 -37.18
N GLN A 175 -62.24 27.40 -37.73
CA GLN A 175 -62.31 27.03 -39.15
C GLN A 175 -63.62 26.30 -39.48
N LEU A 176 -64.04 25.34 -38.64
CA LEU A 176 -65.33 24.66 -38.76
C LEU A 176 -66.50 25.64 -38.69
N ARG A 177 -66.51 26.56 -37.72
CA ARG A 177 -67.55 27.60 -37.60
C ARG A 177 -67.60 28.52 -38.82
N LYS A 178 -66.44 28.89 -39.39
CA LYS A 178 -66.38 29.67 -40.64
C LYS A 178 -66.95 28.89 -41.83
N GLN A 179 -66.52 27.64 -42.01
CA GLN A 179 -67.05 26.78 -43.08
C GLN A 179 -68.54 26.55 -42.94
N GLU A 180 -69.06 26.28 -41.73
CA GLU A 180 -70.49 26.18 -41.49
C GLU A 180 -71.25 27.46 -41.86
N GLY A 181 -70.69 28.63 -41.56
CA GLY A 181 -71.24 29.92 -41.96
C GLY A 181 -71.28 30.06 -43.49
N GLU A 182 -70.15 29.81 -44.15
CA GLU A 182 -70.01 29.83 -45.62
C GLU A 182 -70.98 28.84 -46.30
N TYR A 183 -71.17 27.64 -45.76
CA TYR A 183 -72.14 26.66 -46.27
C TYR A 183 -73.59 27.11 -46.03
N LYS A 184 -73.93 27.69 -44.88
CA LYS A 184 -75.27 28.25 -44.61
C LYS A 184 -75.57 29.40 -45.59
N ASP A 185 -74.62 30.30 -45.81
CA ASP A 185 -74.73 31.38 -46.79
C ASP A 185 -74.83 30.85 -48.23
N TYR A 186 -74.06 29.81 -48.59
CA TYR A 186 -74.14 29.15 -49.89
C TYR A 186 -75.51 28.52 -50.14
N VAL A 187 -76.05 27.79 -49.17
CA VAL A 187 -77.40 27.20 -49.23
C VAL A 187 -78.46 28.29 -49.35
N HIS A 188 -78.45 29.31 -48.49
CA HIS A 188 -79.39 30.43 -48.56
C HIS A 188 -79.31 31.18 -49.91
N ASN A 189 -78.11 31.35 -50.48
CA ASN A 189 -77.92 31.93 -51.81
C ASN A 189 -78.45 31.02 -52.93
N LEU A 190 -78.31 29.68 -52.82
CA LEU A 190 -78.91 28.73 -53.76
C LEU A 190 -80.43 28.71 -53.67
N GLU A 191 -81.00 28.73 -52.46
CA GLU A 191 -82.44 28.81 -52.23
C GLU A 191 -83.01 30.10 -52.80
N LYS A 192 -82.39 31.25 -52.50
CA LYS A 192 -82.74 32.55 -53.06
C LYS A 192 -82.68 32.57 -54.59
N LYS A 193 -81.62 32.00 -55.20
CA LYS A 193 -81.55 31.83 -56.66
C LYS A 193 -82.67 30.92 -57.18
N SER A 194 -82.92 29.77 -56.55
CA SER A 194 -83.99 28.85 -56.95
C SER A 194 -85.38 29.49 -56.89
N VAL A 195 -85.66 30.31 -55.87
CA VAL A 195 -86.93 31.07 -55.76
C VAL A 195 -87.02 32.12 -56.87
N LEU A 196 -85.96 32.90 -57.09
CA LEU A 196 -85.93 33.91 -58.15
C LEU A 196 -86.05 33.29 -59.56
N ASP A 197 -85.40 32.16 -59.81
CA ASP A 197 -85.47 31.43 -61.08
C ASP A 197 -86.83 30.76 -61.28
N LYS A 198 -87.46 30.22 -60.22
CA LYS A 198 -88.85 29.73 -60.28
C LYS A 198 -89.83 30.86 -60.61
N ASP A 199 -89.66 32.04 -60.03
CA ASP A 199 -90.53 33.19 -60.32
C ASP A 199 -90.23 33.83 -61.69
N ARG A 200 -88.97 33.85 -62.13
CA ARG A 200 -88.58 34.20 -63.49
C ARG A 200 -89.21 33.22 -64.49
N LEU A 201 -89.10 31.92 -64.25
CA LEU A 201 -89.68 30.88 -65.10
C LEU A 201 -91.21 30.95 -65.11
N ARG A 202 -91.88 31.24 -63.97
CA ARG A 202 -93.32 31.50 -63.93
C ARG A 202 -93.69 32.70 -64.80
N LYS A 203 -92.98 33.83 -64.68
CA LYS A 203 -93.19 35.03 -65.51
C LYS A 203 -92.96 34.72 -66.99
N GLU A 204 -91.91 33.98 -67.32
CA GLU A 204 -91.61 33.57 -68.69
C GLU A 204 -92.63 32.55 -69.23
N ILE A 205 -93.12 31.61 -68.44
CA ILE A 205 -94.21 30.69 -68.82
C ILE A 205 -95.48 31.48 -69.05
N ILE A 206 -95.86 32.43 -68.19
CA ILE A 206 -97.04 33.28 -68.40
C ILE A 206 -96.88 34.10 -69.70
N GLN A 207 -95.70 34.69 -69.93
CA GLN A 207 -95.40 35.44 -71.14
C GLN A 207 -95.41 34.56 -72.40
N ARG A 208 -94.80 33.37 -72.34
CA ARG A 208 -94.79 32.39 -73.43
C ARG A 208 -96.17 31.79 -73.67
N VAL A 209 -96.99 31.53 -72.65
CA VAL A 209 -98.37 31.07 -72.81
C VAL A 209 -99.23 32.16 -73.43
N ASN A 210 -99.04 33.43 -73.05
CA ASN A 210 -99.70 34.56 -73.72
C ASN A 210 -99.24 34.70 -75.18
N MET A 211 -97.94 34.61 -75.44
CA MET A 211 -97.38 34.64 -76.79
C MET A 211 -97.88 33.46 -77.62
N VAL A 212 -97.85 32.24 -77.07
CA VAL A 212 -98.35 31.00 -77.69
C VAL A 212 -99.86 31.04 -77.85
N ALA A 213 -100.64 31.72 -77.00
CA ALA A 213 -102.05 31.97 -77.24
C ALA A 213 -102.27 32.95 -78.41
N THR A 214 -101.41 33.98 -78.57
CA THR A 214 -101.45 34.86 -79.76
C THR A 214 -100.92 34.18 -81.02
N GLU A 215 -99.91 33.31 -80.91
CA GLU A 215 -99.34 32.57 -82.03
C GLU A 215 -100.21 31.37 -82.40
N PHE A 216 -100.90 30.68 -81.49
CA PHE A 216 -101.94 29.70 -81.88
C PHE A 216 -103.09 30.39 -82.63
N ARG A 217 -103.50 31.60 -82.24
CA ARG A 217 -104.46 32.39 -83.05
C ARG A 217 -103.91 32.72 -84.45
N LYS A 218 -102.59 32.89 -84.63
CA LYS A 218 -101.96 33.15 -85.94
C LYS A 218 -101.62 31.88 -86.75
N VAL A 219 -101.20 30.80 -86.10
CA VAL A 219 -100.73 29.54 -86.70
C VAL A 219 -101.89 28.59 -86.98
N ALA A 220 -102.94 28.59 -86.17
CA ALA A 220 -104.24 28.04 -86.60
C ALA A 220 -104.80 28.79 -87.83
N THR A 221 -104.34 30.01 -88.08
CA THR A 221 -104.62 30.80 -89.29
C THR A 221 -103.55 30.60 -90.40
N SER A 222 -102.44 29.87 -90.17
CA SER A 222 -101.25 29.91 -91.05
C SER A 222 -100.46 28.59 -91.23
N GLN A 223 -101.10 27.43 -91.04
CA GLN A 223 -100.58 26.07 -91.37
C GLN A 223 -99.52 25.48 -90.41
N MET A 224 -99.63 24.18 -90.09
CA MET A 224 -99.13 23.63 -88.80
C MET A 224 -98.30 22.32 -88.88
N TRP A 225 -98.11 21.70 -90.05
CA TRP A 225 -97.68 20.27 -90.09
C TRP A 225 -96.17 20.02 -90.30
N ASP A 226 -95.50 20.74 -91.21
CA ASP A 226 -94.13 20.37 -91.62
C ASP A 226 -93.02 20.69 -90.59
N THR A 227 -93.16 21.79 -89.84
CA THR A 227 -92.18 22.20 -88.81
C THR A 227 -92.09 21.20 -87.67
N THR A 228 -93.24 20.67 -87.24
CA THR A 228 -93.36 19.69 -86.16
C THR A 228 -92.61 18.39 -86.48
N LYS A 229 -92.68 17.94 -87.74
CA LYS A 229 -92.02 16.71 -88.21
C LYS A 229 -90.50 16.79 -88.18
N ARG A 230 -89.91 17.95 -88.50
CA ARG A 230 -88.45 18.14 -88.51
C ARG A 230 -87.87 18.16 -87.09
N ALA A 231 -88.50 18.88 -86.17
CA ALA A 231 -88.05 19.00 -84.78
C ALA A 231 -87.97 17.64 -84.04
N ILE A 232 -88.89 16.71 -84.33
CA ILE A 232 -88.90 15.36 -83.71
C ILE A 232 -87.66 14.54 -84.09
N LEU A 233 -87.22 14.62 -85.36
CA LEU A 233 -86.07 13.84 -85.85
C LEU A 233 -84.74 14.36 -85.28
N GLU A 234 -84.58 15.68 -85.20
CA GLU A 234 -83.40 16.31 -84.60
C GLU A 234 -83.31 16.01 -83.10
N ASN A 235 -84.44 16.07 -82.38
CA ASN A 235 -84.49 15.78 -80.93
C ASN A 235 -84.13 14.31 -80.62
N ASN A 236 -84.63 13.35 -81.42
CA ASN A 236 -84.22 11.94 -81.31
C ASN A 236 -82.71 11.74 -81.50
N THR A 237 -82.11 12.45 -82.46
CA THR A 237 -80.68 12.34 -82.75
C THR A 237 -79.82 12.88 -81.59
N VAL A 238 -80.20 14.04 -81.03
CA VAL A 238 -79.54 14.63 -79.86
C VAL A 238 -79.70 13.73 -78.62
N THR A 239 -80.88 13.15 -78.41
CA THR A 239 -81.15 12.24 -77.28
C THR A 239 -80.25 11.00 -77.33
N LEU A 240 -80.04 10.42 -78.51
CA LEU A 240 -79.14 9.27 -78.70
C LEU A 240 -77.67 9.64 -78.36
N GLN A 241 -77.21 10.81 -78.79
CA GLN A 241 -75.86 11.30 -78.49
C GLN A 241 -75.66 11.57 -76.99
N LEU A 242 -76.67 12.15 -76.33
CA LEU A 242 -76.67 12.37 -74.87
C LEU A 242 -76.56 11.06 -74.08
N ALA A 243 -77.27 10.01 -74.50
CA ALA A 243 -77.17 8.68 -73.90
C ALA A 243 -75.75 8.09 -74.05
N GLN A 244 -75.13 8.21 -75.23
CA GLN A 244 -73.76 7.74 -75.46
C GLN A 244 -72.72 8.51 -74.63
N ILE A 245 -72.87 9.83 -74.48
CA ILE A 245 -71.97 10.66 -73.65
C ILE A 245 -72.14 10.30 -72.17
N SER A 246 -73.38 10.12 -71.69
CA SER A 246 -73.68 9.69 -70.32
C SER A 246 -73.04 8.33 -69.99
N GLN A 247 -73.16 7.35 -70.91
CA GLN A 247 -72.56 6.03 -70.75
C GLN A 247 -71.02 6.09 -70.63
N ARG A 248 -70.35 6.90 -71.46
CA ARG A 248 -68.89 7.10 -71.39
C ARG A 248 -68.47 7.82 -70.11
N GLY A 249 -69.22 8.82 -69.67
CA GLY A 249 -68.97 9.51 -68.39
C GLY A 249 -69.06 8.56 -67.19
N LEU A 250 -70.04 7.66 -67.18
CA LEU A 250 -70.19 6.64 -66.14
C LEU A 250 -69.04 5.63 -66.13
N GLN A 251 -68.49 5.26 -67.29
CA GLN A 251 -67.32 4.40 -67.38
C GLN A 251 -66.08 5.09 -66.79
N LEU A 252 -65.79 6.34 -67.19
CA LEU A 252 -64.65 7.10 -66.67
C LEU A 252 -64.72 7.34 -65.16
N LEU A 253 -65.93 7.51 -64.59
CA LEU A 253 -66.14 7.59 -63.15
C LEU A 253 -65.69 6.31 -62.44
N ARG A 254 -66.12 5.13 -62.92
CA ARG A 254 -65.72 3.82 -62.37
C ARG A 254 -64.21 3.59 -62.47
N GLU A 255 -63.60 3.97 -63.59
CA GLU A 255 -62.14 3.90 -63.76
C GLU A 255 -61.42 4.84 -62.78
N ASN A 256 -61.94 6.05 -62.52
CA ASN A 256 -61.37 6.96 -61.54
C ASN A 256 -61.50 6.44 -60.09
N GLU A 257 -62.65 5.86 -59.74
CA GLU A 257 -62.88 5.20 -58.44
C GLU A 257 -61.92 4.04 -58.22
N GLN A 258 -61.71 3.19 -59.24
CA GLN A 258 -60.75 2.09 -59.18
C GLN A 258 -59.32 2.61 -59.02
N LEU A 259 -58.91 3.63 -59.78
CA LEU A 259 -57.58 4.25 -59.67
C LEU A 259 -57.36 4.93 -58.30
N ARG A 260 -58.37 5.59 -57.74
CA ARG A 260 -58.31 6.12 -56.36
C ARG A 260 -58.18 4.99 -55.33
N GLY A 261 -58.88 3.88 -55.54
CA GLY A 261 -58.77 2.69 -54.70
C GLY A 261 -57.38 2.05 -54.74
N THR A 262 -56.74 1.96 -55.91
CA THR A 262 -55.36 1.46 -56.02
C THR A 262 -54.34 2.45 -55.46
N GLN A 263 -54.52 3.75 -55.70
CA GLN A 263 -53.69 4.81 -55.10
C GLN A 263 -53.74 4.76 -53.57
N GLY A 264 -54.93 4.62 -52.98
CA GLY A 264 -55.09 4.51 -51.52
C GLY A 264 -54.37 3.31 -50.92
N LYS A 265 -54.42 2.15 -51.58
CA LYS A 265 -53.68 0.94 -51.18
C LYS A 265 -52.16 1.15 -51.26
N LEU A 266 -51.67 1.71 -52.36
CA LEU A 266 -50.24 2.03 -52.53
C LEU A 266 -49.74 3.02 -51.48
N SER A 267 -50.53 4.03 -51.11
CA SER A 267 -50.20 4.95 -50.02
C SER A 267 -50.11 4.24 -48.67
N GLN A 268 -51.02 3.32 -48.37
CA GLN A 268 -50.98 2.52 -47.12
C GLN A 268 -49.76 1.59 -47.08
N GLU A 269 -49.41 0.94 -48.20
CA GLU A 269 -48.21 0.11 -48.30
C GLU A 269 -46.92 0.93 -48.09
N LEU A 270 -46.86 2.15 -48.64
CA LEU A 270 -45.73 3.07 -48.44
C LEU A 270 -45.61 3.53 -46.98
N GLU A 271 -46.71 3.88 -46.32
CA GLU A 271 -46.74 4.28 -44.90
C GLU A 271 -46.21 3.16 -43.99
N LEU A 272 -46.68 1.92 -44.21
CA LEU A 272 -46.21 0.74 -43.47
C LEU A 272 -44.71 0.45 -43.69
N LEU A 273 -44.21 0.65 -44.92
CA LEU A 273 -42.78 0.50 -45.23
C LEU A 273 -41.93 1.60 -44.58
N GLU A 274 -42.41 2.85 -44.58
CA GLU A 274 -41.71 3.98 -43.95
C GLU A 274 -41.62 3.79 -42.43
N ASP A 275 -42.70 3.34 -41.78
CA ASP A 275 -42.71 3.08 -40.34
C ASP A 275 -41.85 1.87 -39.96
N SER A 276 -41.85 0.81 -40.76
CA SER A 276 -40.90 -0.30 -40.65
C SER A 276 -39.45 0.20 -40.73
N GLN A 277 -39.14 1.07 -41.69
CA GLN A 277 -37.81 1.69 -41.83
C GLN A 277 -37.44 2.55 -40.61
N LYS A 278 -38.37 3.36 -40.08
CA LYS A 278 -38.15 4.15 -38.84
C LYS A 278 -37.84 3.25 -37.64
N VAL A 279 -38.57 2.13 -37.48
CA VAL A 279 -38.32 1.16 -36.41
C VAL A 279 -36.95 0.49 -36.58
N MET A 280 -36.61 0.04 -37.79
CA MET A 280 -35.28 -0.54 -38.08
C MET A 280 -34.15 0.45 -37.82
N ALA A 281 -34.31 1.73 -38.19
CA ALA A 281 -33.32 2.78 -37.93
C ALA A 281 -33.13 3.04 -36.42
N ARG A 282 -34.23 3.08 -35.64
CA ARG A 282 -34.18 3.21 -34.16
C ARG A 282 -33.44 2.02 -33.53
N HIS A 283 -33.75 0.80 -33.97
CA HIS A 283 -33.13 -0.45 -33.51
C HIS A 283 -31.64 -0.50 -33.86
N SER A 284 -31.27 -0.20 -35.12
CA SER A 284 -29.89 -0.10 -35.59
C SER A 284 -29.08 0.91 -34.76
N ARG A 285 -29.61 2.10 -34.48
CA ARG A 285 -28.98 3.08 -33.60
C ARG A 285 -28.80 2.57 -32.16
N GLY A 286 -29.77 1.81 -31.64
CA GLY A 286 -29.67 1.14 -30.34
C GLY A 286 -28.54 0.10 -30.32
N HIS A 287 -28.47 -0.75 -31.35
CA HIS A 287 -27.41 -1.74 -31.52
C HIS A 287 -26.03 -1.08 -31.65
N GLN A 288 -25.89 -0.01 -32.44
CA GLN A 288 -24.66 0.77 -32.55
C GLN A 288 -24.19 1.26 -31.18
N LYS A 289 -25.10 1.79 -30.34
CA LYS A 289 -24.77 2.25 -28.98
C LYS A 289 -24.34 1.10 -28.07
N ILE A 290 -25.01 -0.05 -28.13
CA ILE A 290 -24.64 -1.26 -27.36
C ILE A 290 -23.26 -1.77 -27.78
N ILE A 291 -22.98 -1.84 -29.09
CA ILE A 291 -21.68 -2.24 -29.64
C ILE A 291 -20.57 -1.30 -29.14
N LEU A 292 -20.78 0.02 -29.17
CA LEU A 292 -19.83 0.99 -28.65
C LEU A 292 -19.58 0.79 -27.15
N MET A 293 -20.64 0.64 -26.34
CA MET A 293 -20.51 0.39 -24.89
C MET A 293 -19.79 -0.93 -24.58
N LEU A 294 -20.05 -2.00 -25.32
CA LEU A 294 -19.35 -3.28 -25.18
C LEU A 294 -17.88 -3.18 -25.62
N THR A 295 -17.60 -2.40 -26.67
CA THR A 295 -16.22 -2.16 -27.15
C THR A 295 -15.41 -1.39 -26.10
N GLU A 296 -16.01 -0.35 -25.50
CA GLU A 296 -15.43 0.41 -24.38
C GLU A 296 -15.15 -0.52 -23.19
N LYS A 297 -16.14 -1.35 -22.78
CA LYS A 297 -15.99 -2.35 -21.72
C LYS A 297 -14.85 -3.34 -21.98
N CYS A 298 -14.71 -3.85 -23.21
CA CYS A 298 -13.61 -4.72 -23.59
C CYS A 298 -12.26 -4.00 -23.52
N ARG A 299 -12.19 -2.72 -23.91
CA ARG A 299 -10.98 -1.88 -23.81
C ARG A 299 -10.58 -1.65 -22.35
N GLU A 300 -11.53 -1.30 -21.49
CA GLU A 300 -11.33 -1.17 -20.03
C GLU A 300 -10.80 -2.47 -19.43
N GLN A 301 -11.43 -3.60 -19.76
CA GLN A 301 -11.02 -4.91 -19.26
C GLN A 301 -9.61 -5.31 -19.72
N GLN A 302 -9.25 -5.04 -20.98
CA GLN A 302 -7.91 -5.28 -21.51
C GLN A 302 -6.84 -4.43 -20.79
N GLN A 303 -7.14 -3.16 -20.49
CA GLN A 303 -6.27 -2.29 -19.70
C GLN A 303 -6.06 -2.85 -18.29
N GLY A 304 -7.15 -3.21 -17.60
CA GLY A 304 -7.08 -3.85 -16.28
C GLY A 304 -6.29 -5.16 -16.26
N THR A 305 -6.41 -6.01 -17.29
CA THR A 305 -5.58 -7.23 -17.39
C THR A 305 -4.09 -6.90 -17.60
N ALA A 306 -3.76 -5.93 -18.44
CA ALA A 306 -2.37 -5.53 -18.67
C ALA A 306 -1.72 -4.89 -17.43
N GLU A 307 -2.49 -4.15 -16.63
CA GLU A 307 -2.06 -3.62 -15.34
C GLU A 307 -1.84 -4.74 -14.31
N ALA A 308 -2.76 -5.69 -14.22
CA ALA A 308 -2.62 -6.86 -13.34
C ALA A 308 -1.40 -7.72 -13.71
N GLU A 309 -1.08 -7.88 -15.00
CA GLU A 309 0.13 -8.56 -15.46
C GLU A 309 1.41 -7.80 -15.08
N ARG A 310 1.45 -6.48 -15.25
CA ARG A 310 2.57 -5.64 -14.80
C ARG A 310 2.79 -5.75 -13.28
N LEU A 311 1.71 -5.71 -12.50
CA LEU A 311 1.78 -5.88 -11.04
C LEU A 311 2.26 -7.29 -10.66
N ARG A 312 1.80 -8.34 -11.36
CA ARG A 312 2.28 -9.72 -11.15
C ARG A 312 3.78 -9.87 -11.43
N LEU A 313 4.29 -9.25 -12.50
CA LEU A 313 5.72 -9.23 -12.80
C LEU A 313 6.52 -8.51 -11.71
N LEU A 314 6.04 -7.36 -11.24
CA LEU A 314 6.68 -6.60 -10.17
C LEU A 314 6.69 -7.39 -8.84
N LEU A 315 5.58 -8.04 -8.49
CA LEU A 315 5.51 -8.92 -7.30
C LEU A 315 6.50 -10.07 -7.41
N SER A 316 6.57 -10.77 -8.55
CA SER A 316 7.54 -11.85 -8.75
C SER A 316 9.00 -11.37 -8.63
N GLN A 317 9.32 -10.16 -9.10
CA GLN A 317 10.64 -9.57 -8.92
C GLN A 317 10.95 -9.28 -7.43
N VAL A 318 9.96 -8.77 -6.67
CA VAL A 318 10.12 -8.51 -5.23
C VAL A 318 10.27 -9.82 -4.45
N GLU A 319 9.51 -10.86 -4.78
CA GLU A 319 9.65 -12.21 -4.20
C GLU A 319 11.03 -12.80 -4.45
N GLN A 320 11.56 -12.69 -5.67
CA GLN A 320 12.93 -13.13 -6.00
C GLN A 320 13.98 -12.36 -5.18
N ASN A 321 13.83 -11.04 -5.07
CA ASN A 321 14.74 -10.20 -4.28
C ASN A 321 14.69 -10.56 -2.78
N LEU A 322 13.51 -10.85 -2.24
CA LEU A 322 13.32 -11.28 -0.84
C LEU A 322 13.97 -12.65 -0.60
N LEU A 323 13.77 -13.62 -1.50
CA LEU A 323 14.41 -14.93 -1.43
C LEU A 323 15.95 -14.83 -1.51
N GLN A 324 16.48 -13.91 -2.32
CA GLN A 324 17.92 -13.66 -2.37
C GLN A 324 18.43 -13.05 -1.06
N LEU A 325 17.79 -11.99 -0.57
CA LEU A 325 18.15 -11.35 0.71
C LEU A 325 18.07 -12.30 1.90
N GLN A 326 17.14 -13.28 1.86
CA GLN A 326 17.03 -14.34 2.85
C GLN A 326 18.23 -15.32 2.81
N LYS A 327 18.68 -15.73 1.60
CA LYS A 327 19.88 -16.55 1.43
C LYS A 327 21.13 -15.79 1.92
N ASP A 328 21.26 -14.52 1.56
CA ASP A 328 22.38 -13.68 1.96
C ASP A 328 22.41 -13.50 3.50
N ASN A 329 21.25 -13.31 4.14
CA ASN A 329 21.12 -13.30 5.59
C ASN A 329 21.53 -14.63 6.24
N GLN A 330 21.18 -15.77 5.64
CA GLN A 330 21.59 -17.09 6.14
C GLN A 330 23.11 -17.27 6.02
N ALA A 331 23.69 -16.90 4.88
CA ALA A 331 25.14 -16.93 4.67
C ALA A 331 25.88 -16.07 5.70
N LEU A 332 25.47 -14.81 5.88
CA LEU A 332 26.05 -13.91 6.88
C LEU A 332 25.90 -14.43 8.32
N ARG A 333 24.78 -15.07 8.68
CA ARG A 333 24.63 -15.74 9.97
C ARG A 333 25.63 -16.88 10.14
N THR A 334 25.78 -17.76 9.14
CA THR A 334 26.77 -18.85 9.22
C THR A 334 28.21 -18.34 9.30
N GLN A 335 28.55 -17.26 8.60
CA GLN A 335 29.87 -16.62 8.69
C GLN A 335 30.11 -16.01 10.07
N ARG A 336 29.12 -15.30 10.64
CA ARG A 336 29.17 -14.79 12.03
C ARG A 336 29.41 -15.92 13.01
N ASP A 337 28.70 -17.04 12.86
CA ASP A 337 28.80 -18.17 13.79
C ASP A 337 30.16 -18.89 13.68
N GLN A 338 30.74 -18.97 12.48
CA GLN A 338 32.13 -19.43 12.28
C GLN A 338 33.14 -18.48 12.94
N LEU A 339 32.99 -17.17 12.78
CA LEU A 339 33.88 -16.17 13.40
C LEU A 339 33.76 -16.18 14.93
N ASN A 340 32.55 -16.33 15.49
CA ASN A 340 32.34 -16.50 16.92
C ASN A 340 33.06 -17.76 17.44
N LEU A 341 32.95 -18.89 16.75
CA LEU A 341 33.64 -20.13 17.13
C LEU A 341 35.18 -19.99 17.05
N GLN A 342 35.71 -19.23 16.09
CA GLN A 342 37.14 -18.89 16.03
C GLN A 342 37.55 -18.01 17.21
N LEU A 343 36.74 -17.00 17.56
CA LEU A 343 36.98 -16.12 18.70
C LEU A 343 36.97 -16.88 20.03
N GLU A 344 36.00 -17.79 20.24
CA GLU A 344 35.93 -18.66 21.41
C GLU A 344 37.17 -19.56 21.55
N ARG A 345 37.66 -20.14 20.43
CA ARG A 345 38.91 -20.91 20.42
C ARG A 345 40.12 -20.06 20.80
N GLN A 346 40.25 -18.87 20.21
CA GLN A 346 41.33 -17.94 20.54
C GLN A 346 41.26 -17.47 22.00
N GLN A 347 40.07 -17.25 22.56
CA GLN A 347 39.89 -16.95 23.97
C GLN A 347 40.28 -18.13 24.87
N ALA A 348 39.92 -19.36 24.52
CA ALA A 348 40.31 -20.56 25.26
C ALA A 348 41.83 -20.80 25.21
N GLU A 349 42.46 -20.60 24.05
CA GLU A 349 43.92 -20.64 23.88
C GLU A 349 44.61 -19.55 24.73
N ALA A 350 44.12 -18.31 24.70
CA ALA A 350 44.64 -17.23 25.52
C ALA A 350 44.50 -17.52 27.03
N GLN A 351 43.36 -18.07 27.46
CA GLN A 351 43.17 -18.50 28.86
C GLN A 351 44.12 -19.63 29.25
N ARG A 352 44.36 -20.61 28.36
CA ARG A 352 45.32 -21.69 28.58
C ARG A 352 46.75 -21.14 28.72
N LEU A 353 47.19 -20.28 27.79
CA LEU A 353 48.51 -19.64 27.84
C LEU A 353 48.68 -18.80 29.11
N GLN A 354 47.63 -18.09 29.55
CA GLN A 354 47.65 -17.35 30.82
C GLN A 354 47.80 -18.29 32.03
N GLN A 355 47.16 -19.47 32.02
CA GLN A 355 47.35 -20.48 33.06
C GLN A 355 48.76 -21.08 33.04
N GLU A 356 49.33 -21.35 31.86
CA GLU A 356 50.71 -21.83 31.73
C GLU A 356 51.71 -20.76 32.21
N LEU A 357 51.54 -19.50 31.82
CA LEU A 357 52.34 -18.37 32.29
C LEU A 357 52.27 -18.20 33.81
N THR A 358 51.10 -18.31 34.44
CA THR A 358 50.98 -18.20 35.91
C THR A 358 51.56 -19.42 36.66
N LYS A 359 51.64 -20.60 36.03
CA LYS A 359 52.38 -21.75 36.58
C LYS A 359 53.88 -21.50 36.51
N GLU A 360 54.39 -21.07 35.35
CA GLU A 360 55.81 -20.72 35.17
C GLU A 360 56.25 -19.58 36.10
N GLN A 361 55.42 -18.54 36.28
CA GLN A 361 55.70 -17.47 37.25
C GLN A 361 55.80 -18.00 38.69
N LYS A 362 54.97 -18.97 39.10
CA LYS A 362 55.07 -19.60 40.43
C LYS A 362 56.33 -20.45 40.57
N VAL A 363 56.68 -21.23 39.55
CA VAL A 363 57.95 -21.99 39.51
C VAL A 363 59.12 -21.03 39.62
N ARG A 364 59.15 -19.97 38.79
CA ARG A 364 60.18 -18.93 38.81
C ARG A 364 60.31 -18.26 40.18
N VAL A 365 59.22 -17.85 40.83
CA VAL A 365 59.27 -17.27 42.19
C VAL A 365 59.79 -18.29 43.21
N SER A 366 59.43 -19.58 43.09
CA SER A 366 59.97 -20.63 43.96
C SER A 366 61.49 -20.85 43.74
N LEU A 367 61.97 -20.76 42.50
CA LEU A 367 63.40 -20.83 42.18
C LEU A 367 64.15 -19.57 42.63
N GLU A 368 63.58 -18.38 42.45
CA GLU A 368 64.15 -17.12 42.94
C GLU A 368 64.25 -17.12 44.47
N THR A 369 63.25 -17.66 45.19
CA THR A 369 63.33 -17.81 46.65
C THR A 369 64.33 -18.88 47.09
N ALA A 370 64.43 -20.01 46.40
CA ALA A 370 65.46 -21.03 46.67
C ALA A 370 66.88 -20.50 46.39
N LEU A 371 67.09 -19.72 45.32
CA LEU A 371 68.34 -19.05 45.02
C LEU A 371 68.69 -17.97 46.05
N ALA A 372 67.70 -17.19 46.52
CA ALA A 372 67.91 -16.22 47.58
C ALA A 372 68.32 -16.89 48.91
N GLN A 373 67.67 -18.00 49.28
CA GLN A 373 68.01 -18.81 50.45
C GLN A 373 69.40 -19.46 50.30
N ALA A 374 69.72 -20.04 49.13
CA ALA A 374 71.05 -20.56 48.85
C ALA A 374 72.13 -19.47 48.96
N THR A 375 71.83 -18.25 48.50
CA THR A 375 72.73 -17.10 48.58
C THR A 375 72.92 -16.61 50.03
N SER A 376 71.89 -16.66 50.88
CA SER A 376 72.05 -16.37 52.31
C SER A 376 72.84 -17.47 53.02
N PHE A 377 72.51 -18.75 52.80
CA PHE A 377 73.27 -19.88 53.36
C PHE A 377 74.76 -19.83 52.96
N LEU A 378 75.08 -19.47 51.72
CA LEU A 378 76.46 -19.27 51.27
C LEU A 378 77.14 -18.07 51.94
N ARG A 379 76.39 -16.97 52.18
CA ARG A 379 76.91 -15.82 52.92
C ARG A 379 77.21 -16.17 54.37
N ASP A 380 76.33 -16.93 55.01
CA ASP A 380 76.49 -17.39 56.39
C ASP A 380 77.74 -18.30 56.50
N ILE A 381 77.93 -19.23 55.56
CA ILE A 381 79.15 -20.08 55.47
C ILE A 381 80.43 -19.24 55.29
N VAL A 382 80.37 -18.11 54.59
CA VAL A 382 81.53 -17.23 54.35
C VAL A 382 81.80 -16.25 55.50
N GLN A 383 80.79 -15.91 56.31
CA GLN A 383 80.95 -15.04 57.49
C GLN A 383 81.45 -15.78 58.74
N MET A 384 81.41 -17.12 58.74
CA MET A 384 82.01 -17.95 59.79
C MET A 384 83.54 -17.92 59.71
N GLN A 385 84.18 -16.99 60.43
CA GLN A 385 85.63 -17.01 60.67
C GLN A 385 85.98 -17.93 61.85
N PRO A 386 87.15 -18.61 61.81
CA PRO A 386 87.64 -19.38 62.94
C PRO A 386 88.22 -18.45 64.02
N GLU A 387 87.58 -18.39 65.19
CA GLU A 387 88.24 -17.87 66.40
C GLU A 387 88.91 -19.02 67.16
N GLY A 388 90.23 -18.91 67.36
CA GLY A 388 91.01 -19.79 68.22
C GLY A 388 91.90 -20.79 67.48
N GLU A 389 93.22 -20.67 67.71
CA GLU A 389 94.20 -21.69 67.31
C GLU A 389 94.10 -22.90 68.24
N ASP A 390 93.39 -23.95 67.84
CA ASP A 390 93.60 -25.30 68.40
C ASP A 390 93.25 -26.39 67.39
N GLY A 391 94.08 -27.44 67.32
CA GLY A 391 94.12 -28.37 66.18
C GLY A 391 92.87 -29.25 65.99
N ASP A 392 92.11 -29.48 67.06
CA ASP A 392 90.88 -30.29 67.03
C ASP A 392 89.63 -29.48 66.64
N LEU A 393 89.67 -28.14 66.71
CA LEU A 393 88.55 -27.28 66.30
C LEU A 393 88.42 -27.19 64.77
N ASP A 394 89.52 -27.30 64.01
CA ASP A 394 89.48 -27.31 62.54
C ASP A 394 88.69 -28.51 62.02
N THR A 395 88.83 -29.71 62.60
CA THR A 395 88.06 -30.89 62.14
C THR A 395 86.55 -30.74 62.39
N MET A 396 86.15 -30.16 63.52
CA MET A 396 84.74 -29.84 63.84
C MET A 396 84.20 -28.75 62.91
N PHE A 397 84.98 -27.70 62.65
CA PHE A 397 84.62 -26.62 61.72
C PHE A 397 84.47 -27.12 60.27
N GLN A 398 85.41 -27.97 59.81
CA GLN A 398 85.35 -28.63 58.51
C GLN A 398 84.13 -29.56 58.39
N LEU A 399 83.78 -30.28 59.47
CA LEU A 399 82.60 -31.15 59.51
C LEU A 399 81.30 -30.34 59.46
N GLN A 400 81.16 -29.29 60.27
CA GLN A 400 79.99 -28.40 60.27
C GLN A 400 79.82 -27.68 58.92
N ARG A 401 80.93 -27.21 58.32
CA ARG A 401 80.94 -26.65 56.97
C ARG A 401 80.52 -27.68 55.91
N LYS A 402 80.96 -28.93 56.04
CA LYS A 402 80.57 -30.04 55.15
C LYS A 402 79.09 -30.38 55.29
N GLU A 403 78.56 -30.43 56.52
CA GLU A 403 77.12 -30.65 56.76
C GLU A 403 76.25 -29.51 56.22
N MET A 404 76.69 -28.25 56.35
CA MET A 404 76.01 -27.10 55.74
C MET A 404 76.06 -27.12 54.21
N LEU A 405 77.21 -27.47 53.61
CA LEU A 405 77.31 -27.66 52.16
C LEU A 405 76.45 -28.85 51.67
N GLN A 406 76.30 -29.89 52.49
CA GLN A 406 75.45 -31.04 52.18
C GLN A 406 73.96 -30.70 52.33
N HIS A 407 73.57 -29.86 53.30
CA HIS A 407 72.23 -29.27 53.39
C HIS A 407 71.92 -28.33 52.22
N LEU A 408 72.88 -27.49 51.82
CA LEU A 408 72.76 -26.63 50.64
C LEU A 408 72.56 -27.46 49.36
N LEU A 409 73.33 -28.55 49.20
CA LEU A 409 73.17 -29.49 48.09
C LEU A 409 71.79 -30.16 48.09
N VAL A 410 71.28 -30.60 49.25
CA VAL A 410 69.94 -31.17 49.38
C VAL A 410 68.86 -30.12 49.04
N MET A 411 68.95 -28.91 49.57
CA MET A 411 68.02 -27.82 49.28
C MET A 411 67.99 -27.49 47.77
N LEU A 412 69.15 -27.27 47.16
CA LEU A 412 69.26 -27.02 45.72
C LEU A 412 68.75 -28.20 44.88
N SER A 413 69.03 -29.46 45.28
CA SER A 413 68.49 -30.64 44.59
C SER A 413 66.96 -30.71 44.67
N SER A 414 66.36 -30.32 45.80
CA SER A 414 64.89 -30.27 45.95
C SER A 414 64.26 -29.17 45.10
N ALA A 415 64.94 -28.02 44.94
CA ALA A 415 64.52 -26.94 44.04
C ALA A 415 64.65 -27.34 42.56
N MET A 416 65.69 -28.12 42.20
CA MET A 416 65.85 -28.65 40.83
C MET A 416 64.78 -29.70 40.47
N VAL A 417 64.19 -30.41 41.45
CA VAL A 417 63.04 -31.31 41.22
C VAL A 417 61.73 -30.54 41.01
N LEU A 418 61.62 -29.32 41.54
CA LEU A 418 60.48 -28.42 41.32
C LEU A 418 60.58 -27.61 40.03
N SER A 419 61.79 -27.42 39.50
CA SER A 419 61.98 -26.99 38.11
C SER A 419 61.51 -28.13 37.20
N PRO A 420 60.60 -27.90 36.25
CA PRO A 420 60.49 -28.78 35.11
C PRO A 420 61.88 -28.87 34.47
N GLN A 421 62.42 -30.08 34.34
CA GLN A 421 63.51 -30.27 33.37
C GLN A 421 62.99 -29.79 32.02
N LEU A 422 63.86 -29.18 31.22
CA LEU A 422 63.55 -28.73 29.88
C LEU A 422 63.32 -29.95 28.97
N ALA A 423 62.17 -30.58 29.15
CA ALA A 423 61.68 -31.69 28.36
C ALA A 423 61.43 -31.12 26.96
N VAL A 424 62.44 -31.31 26.11
CA VAL A 424 62.39 -31.13 24.66
C VAL A 424 61.02 -31.57 24.16
N SER A 425 60.19 -30.61 23.74
CA SER A 425 58.83 -30.87 23.28
C SER A 425 58.86 -31.93 22.18
N PRO A 426 58.33 -33.14 22.39
CA PRO A 426 58.26 -34.13 21.34
C PRO A 426 57.11 -33.72 20.40
N GLY A 427 57.45 -33.32 19.19
CA GLY A 427 56.47 -33.07 18.12
C GLY A 427 56.00 -31.62 17.97
N GLN A 428 56.89 -30.71 17.60
CA GLN A 428 56.56 -29.85 16.46
C GLN A 428 57.03 -30.56 15.19
N GLU A 429 56.12 -31.35 14.62
CA GLU A 429 56.30 -31.90 13.27
C GLU A 429 56.27 -30.73 12.27
N PRO A 430 57.26 -30.61 11.37
CA PRO A 430 57.25 -29.56 10.36
C PRO A 430 56.19 -29.88 9.29
N GLN A 431 55.00 -29.30 9.42
CA GLN A 431 54.04 -29.25 8.31
C GLN A 431 54.66 -28.47 7.14
N PRO A 432 54.63 -28.98 5.89
CA PRO A 432 55.55 -28.53 4.85
C PRO A 432 55.00 -27.34 4.05
N TRP A 433 55.88 -26.45 3.60
CA TRP A 433 55.52 -25.45 2.59
C TRP A 433 55.68 -25.99 1.16
N GLY A 434 54.55 -26.34 0.52
CA GLY A 434 54.38 -26.53 -0.93
C GLY A 434 55.11 -27.74 -1.55
N PRO A 435 55.23 -27.82 -2.90
CA PRO A 435 54.53 -27.09 -4.00
C PRO A 435 53.59 -28.09 -4.77
N PRO A 436 53.20 -27.97 -6.07
CA PRO A 436 53.28 -26.87 -7.06
C PRO A 436 51.92 -26.59 -7.78
N GLU A 437 51.95 -25.89 -8.93
CA GLU A 437 50.91 -25.90 -9.97
C GLU A 437 51.15 -27.00 -11.01
N GLU A 438 50.10 -27.39 -11.75
CA GLU A 438 49.99 -27.43 -13.23
C GLU A 438 49.00 -28.51 -13.70
N GLY A 439 48.33 -28.28 -14.86
CA GLY A 439 47.94 -29.43 -15.69
C GLY A 439 46.69 -29.36 -16.56
N GLN A 440 46.69 -28.51 -17.60
CA GLN A 440 45.97 -28.73 -18.87
C GLN A 440 44.43 -28.59 -18.87
N ARG A 441 43.75 -28.05 -19.89
CA ARG A 441 44.07 -27.30 -21.14
C ARG A 441 42.77 -26.52 -21.45
N SER A 442 42.73 -25.41 -22.18
CA SER A 442 43.49 -25.06 -23.38
C SER A 442 43.61 -23.54 -23.53
N ASN A 443 44.64 -23.09 -24.23
CA ASN A 443 44.88 -21.68 -24.51
C ASN A 443 44.58 -21.38 -25.99
N GLN A 444 44.00 -20.20 -26.27
CA GLN A 444 43.93 -19.54 -27.60
C GLN A 444 43.07 -20.21 -28.70
N PRO A 445 42.79 -19.51 -29.83
CA PRO A 445 42.28 -18.13 -29.93
C PRO A 445 41.08 -18.00 -30.92
N LEU A 446 40.57 -16.77 -31.11
CA LEU A 446 39.74 -16.33 -32.24
C LEU A 446 38.41 -17.09 -32.52
N ALA A 447 37.27 -16.47 -32.14
CA ALA A 447 36.04 -16.58 -32.93
C ALA A 447 35.09 -15.38 -32.68
N MET A 448 35.13 -14.39 -33.57
CA MET A 448 33.98 -13.53 -33.84
C MET A 448 32.88 -14.40 -34.49
N GLY A 449 31.99 -15.00 -33.70
CA GLY A 449 30.98 -15.90 -34.28
C GLY A 449 30.02 -16.60 -33.31
N SER A 450 28.98 -15.89 -32.85
CA SER A 450 27.62 -16.47 -32.68
C SER A 450 26.54 -15.41 -32.40
N LEU A 451 26.89 -14.25 -31.85
CA LEU A 451 25.94 -13.14 -31.58
C LEU A 451 25.21 -12.61 -32.84
N LEU A 452 25.66 -12.95 -34.05
CA LEU A 452 25.01 -12.58 -35.29
C LEU A 452 23.93 -13.58 -35.75
N GLN A 453 23.87 -14.79 -35.17
CA GLN A 453 22.92 -15.85 -35.57
C GLN A 453 21.67 -15.94 -34.66
N GLN A 454 21.65 -15.24 -33.51
CA GLN A 454 20.43 -14.95 -32.76
C GLN A 454 19.79 -13.59 -33.13
N LEU A 455 20.44 -12.79 -33.98
CA LEU A 455 19.91 -11.52 -34.49
C LEU A 455 19.35 -11.62 -35.92
N SER A 456 19.59 -12.73 -36.62
CA SER A 456 19.07 -12.99 -37.98
C SER A 456 17.56 -13.28 -38.04
N SER A 457 16.84 -13.28 -36.91
CA SER A 457 15.38 -13.31 -36.84
C SER A 457 14.73 -11.94 -36.60
N ILE A 458 15.52 -10.85 -36.57
CA ILE A 458 15.00 -9.49 -36.42
C ILE A 458 14.89 -8.86 -37.81
N THR A 459 13.65 -8.80 -38.32
CA THR A 459 13.30 -8.05 -39.53
C THR A 459 13.71 -6.58 -39.36
N PRO A 460 14.38 -5.94 -40.34
CA PRO A 460 14.73 -4.54 -40.24
C PRO A 460 13.46 -3.67 -40.20
N TYR A 461 13.44 -2.73 -39.26
CA TYR A 461 12.36 -1.76 -39.03
C TYR A 461 11.89 -1.11 -40.34
N GLN A 462 10.58 -1.14 -40.62
CA GLN A 462 9.99 -0.33 -41.67
C GLN A 462 9.31 0.92 -41.09
N PRO A 463 9.36 2.07 -41.80
CA PRO A 463 8.64 3.27 -41.39
C PRO A 463 7.14 2.99 -41.22
N GLY A 464 6.68 2.95 -39.96
CA GLY A 464 5.30 2.60 -39.59
C GLY A 464 5.16 1.61 -38.43
N ASP A 465 6.23 0.91 -38.03
CA ASP A 465 6.13 -0.13 -36.99
C ASP A 465 5.99 0.40 -35.54
N LEU A 466 6.19 1.69 -35.31
CA LEU A 466 6.04 2.33 -33.99
C LEU A 466 4.61 2.83 -33.69
N GLY A 467 3.62 2.52 -34.52
CA GLY A 467 2.20 2.87 -34.29
C GLY A 467 1.86 4.37 -34.41
N LEU A 468 2.85 5.24 -34.61
CA LEU A 468 2.69 6.70 -34.74
C LEU A 468 2.34 7.17 -36.17
N VAL A 469 2.36 6.27 -37.15
CA VAL A 469 1.93 6.54 -38.54
C VAL A 469 1.09 5.35 -39.04
N PRO A 470 -0.18 5.54 -39.45
CA PRO A 470 -1.00 4.46 -39.98
C PRO A 470 -0.42 3.87 -41.27
N ARG A 471 -0.35 2.54 -41.35
CA ARG A 471 0.02 1.82 -42.58
C ARG A 471 -1.02 2.10 -43.68
N GLN A 472 -0.56 2.44 -44.89
CA GLN A 472 -1.44 2.52 -46.06
C GLN A 472 -1.90 1.11 -46.46
N ILE A 473 -3.06 0.71 -45.96
CA ILE A 473 -3.78 -0.46 -46.46
C ILE A 473 -4.39 -0.06 -47.80
N HIS A 474 -4.03 -0.78 -48.87
CA HIS A 474 -4.54 -0.51 -50.22
C HIS A 474 -5.99 -0.99 -50.34
N ILE A 475 -6.93 -0.22 -49.79
CA ILE A 475 -8.36 -0.43 -49.96
C ILE A 475 -8.71 -0.05 -51.41
N PRO A 476 -9.33 -0.93 -52.22
CA PRO A 476 -9.83 -0.54 -53.53
C PRO A 476 -10.96 0.47 -53.35
N PRO A 477 -10.92 1.65 -54.01
CA PRO A 477 -11.91 2.70 -53.76
C PRO A 477 -13.31 2.27 -54.20
N ASN A 478 -14.29 2.58 -53.34
CA ASN A 478 -15.72 2.40 -53.58
C ASN A 478 -16.13 3.15 -54.88
N PRO A 479 -16.83 2.49 -55.85
CA PRO A 479 -17.14 3.10 -57.15
C PRO A 479 -18.07 4.31 -57.09
N GLU A 480 -18.81 4.50 -56.00
CA GLU A 480 -19.75 5.63 -55.82
C GLU A 480 -19.01 6.95 -55.52
N ASP A 481 -17.94 6.92 -54.73
CA ASP A 481 -17.23 8.13 -54.26
C ASP A 481 -16.41 8.82 -55.38
N LEU A 482 -16.14 8.12 -56.48
CA LEU A 482 -15.45 8.67 -57.66
C LEU A 482 -16.34 9.54 -58.57
N ARG A 483 -17.63 9.72 -58.25
CA ARG A 483 -18.56 10.60 -58.98
C ARG A 483 -18.53 12.06 -58.51
N LEU A 484 -17.89 12.38 -57.39
CA LEU A 484 -17.88 13.72 -56.79
C LEU A 484 -16.60 14.53 -57.07
N LEU A 485 -15.66 14.00 -57.87
CA LEU A 485 -14.39 14.66 -58.19
C LEU A 485 -14.37 15.20 -59.62
N SER A 486 -13.86 16.43 -59.77
CA SER A 486 -13.87 17.18 -61.02
C SER A 486 -12.86 16.68 -62.06
N HIS A 487 -13.08 17.06 -63.33
CA HIS A 487 -12.45 16.47 -64.51
C HIS A 487 -10.91 16.54 -64.62
N THR A 488 -10.22 17.31 -63.77
CA THR A 488 -8.80 17.67 -63.93
C THR A 488 -7.80 16.75 -63.21
N THR A 489 -8.23 15.83 -62.34
CA THR A 489 -7.31 14.98 -61.54
C THR A 489 -7.06 13.59 -62.14
N ARG A 490 -7.62 13.26 -63.32
CA ARG A 490 -7.47 11.95 -63.96
C ARG A 490 -6.34 11.92 -65.00
N VAL A 491 -5.07 11.87 -64.57
CA VAL A 491 -3.94 11.57 -65.49
C VAL A 491 -2.78 10.84 -64.81
N GLY A 492 -2.37 9.73 -65.43
CA GLY A 492 -1.23 8.87 -65.04
C GLY A 492 -1.67 7.46 -64.61
N GLY A 493 -1.27 6.37 -65.27
CA GLY A 493 -0.57 6.24 -66.56
C GLY A 493 -0.11 4.79 -66.82
N PHE A 494 -0.25 4.31 -68.07
CA PHE A 494 0.25 3.01 -68.59
C PHE A 494 -0.46 1.74 -68.03
N ARG A 495 -0.57 0.59 -68.74
CA ARG A 495 -0.16 0.21 -70.12
C ARG A 495 -1.14 -0.82 -70.72
N ALA A 496 -1.14 -0.91 -72.06
CA ALA A 496 -1.98 -1.73 -72.95
C ALA A 496 -2.20 -3.23 -72.60
N HIS A 497 -3.23 -3.86 -73.19
CA HIS A 497 -3.10 -4.87 -74.28
C HIS A 497 -4.41 -4.97 -75.14
N SER A 498 -4.24 -5.20 -76.44
CA SER A 498 -5.13 -5.49 -77.60
C SER A 498 -6.64 -5.80 -77.38
N ILE A 499 -7.64 -5.13 -78.02
CA ILE A 499 -8.08 -5.12 -79.47
C ILE A 499 -8.68 -6.49 -79.93
N PRO A 500 -9.77 -6.63 -80.75
CA PRO A 500 -10.53 -5.65 -81.59
C PRO A 500 -12.11 -5.72 -81.62
N GLN A 501 -12.72 -4.81 -82.44
CA GLN A 501 -14.00 -4.93 -83.20
C GLN A 501 -15.35 -4.80 -82.41
N ILE A 502 -16.46 -4.22 -82.95
CA ILE A 502 -16.85 -3.92 -84.34
C ILE A 502 -17.83 -2.69 -84.46
N HIS A 503 -17.73 -1.95 -85.58
CA HIS A 503 -18.67 -1.00 -86.26
C HIS A 503 -19.57 0.08 -85.57
N THR A 504 -19.33 1.35 -85.99
CA THR A 504 -20.27 2.42 -86.53
C THR A 504 -21.60 2.76 -85.81
N SER A 505 -22.18 3.98 -85.82
CA SER A 505 -22.21 5.09 -86.81
C SER A 505 -22.83 6.37 -86.21
N GLY A 506 -22.64 7.55 -86.84
CA GLY A 506 -23.55 8.73 -86.83
C GLY A 506 -23.84 9.44 -85.48
N SER A 507 -23.42 10.68 -85.18
CA SER A 507 -23.82 11.98 -85.78
C SER A 507 -25.34 12.28 -85.77
N ALA A 508 -25.86 13.47 -85.43
CA ALA A 508 -25.30 14.70 -84.81
C ALA A 508 -26.42 15.74 -84.56
N LYS A 509 -26.10 16.83 -83.80
CA LYS A 509 -26.51 18.24 -84.09
C LYS A 509 -28.02 18.58 -84.14
N LYS A 510 -28.59 19.35 -83.20
CA LYS A 510 -28.81 20.84 -83.21
C LYS A 510 -30.14 21.15 -82.47
N PHE A 511 -30.56 22.36 -82.04
CA PHE A 511 -29.99 23.72 -81.88
C PHE A 511 -30.82 24.41 -80.75
N LYS A 512 -30.21 25.06 -79.75
CA LYS A 512 -30.00 26.53 -79.59
C LYS A 512 -31.25 27.43 -79.38
N LYS A 513 -31.16 28.18 -78.27
CA LYS A 513 -31.56 29.59 -78.00
C LYS A 513 -32.97 29.93 -77.47
N PHE A 514 -32.95 30.36 -76.20
CA PHE A 514 -33.82 31.41 -75.64
C PHE A 514 -33.46 32.81 -76.18
N SER A 515 -34.45 33.71 -76.21
CA SER A 515 -34.31 35.16 -76.02
C SER A 515 -35.61 35.74 -75.42
N LEU A 516 -35.47 36.76 -74.56
CA LEU A 516 -36.51 37.53 -73.83
C LEU A 516 -36.91 38.79 -74.65
N PRO A 517 -37.62 39.85 -74.13
CA PRO A 517 -38.47 40.02 -72.93
C PRO A 517 -39.84 40.73 -73.17
N GLY A 518 -40.70 40.82 -72.14
CA GLY A 518 -41.19 42.13 -71.68
C GLY A 518 -42.66 42.59 -71.86
N ILE A 519 -43.29 42.91 -70.71
CA ILE A 519 -44.10 44.13 -70.43
C ILE A 519 -45.62 44.16 -70.83
N SER A 520 -46.47 43.83 -69.85
CA SER A 520 -47.75 44.45 -69.39
C SER A 520 -48.72 45.15 -70.37
N LEU A 521 -50.05 44.98 -70.26
CA LEU A 521 -50.92 45.66 -69.27
C LEU A 521 -52.41 45.20 -69.31
N LEU A 522 -53.12 45.44 -68.20
CA LEU A 522 -54.57 45.73 -68.03
C LEU A 522 -55.68 44.68 -68.22
N SER A 523 -56.69 44.82 -67.33
CA SER A 523 -58.14 44.60 -67.54
C SER A 523 -58.70 43.17 -67.57
N LYS A 524 -59.12 42.67 -66.39
CA LYS A 524 -60.53 42.81 -65.94
C LYS A 524 -60.69 42.53 -64.44
#